data_AF-W0A9D8-F1
#
_entry.id   AF-W0A9D8-F1
#
_cell.length_a   1.000
_cell.length_b   1.000
_cell.length_c   1.000
_cell.angle_alpha   90.00
_cell.angle_beta   90.00
_cell.angle_gamma   90.00
#
_symmetry.space_group_name_H-M   'P 1'
#
loop_
_entity.id
_entity.type
_entity.pdbx_description
1 polymer ?
#
loop_
_entity_poly.entity_id
_entity_poly.type
_entity_poly.pdbx_seq_one_letter_code
_entity_poly.pdbx_strand_id
1 'polypeptide(L)'
;MDVIVSRSRVAGTASIYLYRALVPLAEVAASRRPRCVIIQARLGSRRVPSTRIADVVAPAAWYDRELATPCGLAASLNLVARRIEALIIRTAFPEMTARLTPPMVALDFAPKDASYRLAMADINAAFDRFAAGIDGLMAADLALYQGCDLRAA
;
A
#
# COMPACT_ATOMS: atom_id res chain seq x y z
N MET A 1 11.20 -2.19 -6.48
CA MET A 1 11.08 -1.42 -5.24
C MET A 1 10.57 -2.32 -4.12
N ASP A 2 10.83 -1.96 -2.87
CA ASP A 2 10.32 -2.69 -1.71
C ASP A 2 9.05 -2.04 -1.12
N VAL A 3 8.17 -2.88 -0.56
CA VAL A 3 7.00 -2.47 0.24
C VAL A 3 6.98 -3.24 1.54
N ILE A 4 6.59 -2.57 2.63
CA ILE A 4 6.35 -3.18 3.94
C ILE A 4 4.85 -3.42 4.07
N VAL A 5 4.48 -4.69 4.27
CA VAL A 5 3.09 -5.10 4.47
C VAL A 5 2.92 -5.58 5.89
N SER A 6 1.89 -5.12 6.59
CA SER A 6 1.67 -5.49 7.99
C SER A 6 0.21 -5.77 8.28
N ARG A 7 -0.01 -6.74 9.17
CA ARG A 7 -1.26 -7.01 9.87
C ARG A 7 -1.05 -6.72 11.35
N SER A 8 -1.88 -5.86 11.93
CA SER A 8 -1.88 -5.59 13.36
C SER A 8 -3.29 -5.66 13.93
N ARG A 9 -3.45 -6.28 15.08
CA ARG A 9 -4.73 -6.31 15.81
C ARG A 9 -5.06 -4.91 16.35
N VAL A 10 -6.31 -4.51 16.24
CA VAL A 10 -6.81 -3.28 16.85
C VAL A 10 -7.05 -3.51 18.35
N ALA A 11 -6.44 -2.67 19.19
CA ALA A 11 -6.59 -2.80 20.64
C ALA A 11 -8.05 -2.68 21.08
N GLY A 12 -8.46 -3.48 22.06
CA GLY A 12 -9.82 -3.43 22.63
C GLY A 12 -10.92 -4.07 21.78
N THR A 13 -10.60 -4.60 20.60
CA THR A 13 -11.58 -5.30 19.74
C THR A 13 -11.07 -6.70 19.42
N ALA A 14 -11.77 -7.72 19.92
CA ALA A 14 -11.47 -9.09 19.54
C ALA A 14 -11.68 -9.22 18.02
N SER A 15 -10.70 -9.82 17.34
CA SER A 15 -10.81 -10.21 15.94
C SER A 15 -10.88 -9.10 14.87
N ILE A 16 -10.62 -7.84 15.22
CA ILE A 16 -10.50 -6.76 14.23
C ILE A 16 -9.02 -6.46 13.95
N TYR A 17 -8.68 -6.45 12.67
CA TYR A 17 -7.31 -6.25 12.18
C TYR A 17 -7.23 -5.09 11.22
N LEU A 18 -6.10 -4.40 11.31
CA LEU A 18 -5.67 -3.38 10.39
C LEU A 18 -4.58 -3.95 9.49
N TYR A 19 -4.83 -3.92 8.18
CA TYR A 19 -3.85 -4.27 7.16
C TYR A 19 -3.31 -3.01 6.52
N ARG A 20 -2.00 -2.96 6.29
CA ARG A 20 -1.34 -1.82 5.66
C ARG A 20 -0.27 -2.30 4.68
N ALA A 21 -0.13 -1.58 3.58
CA ALA A 21 1.04 -1.63 2.71
C ALA A 21 1.65 -0.22 2.67
N LEU A 22 2.94 -0.10 2.99
CA LEU A 22 3.66 1.15 3.07
C LEU A 22 4.99 1.04 2.33
N VAL A 23 5.34 2.05 1.54
CA VAL A 23 6.62 2.10 0.82
C VAL A 23 7.66 2.77 1.70
N PRO A 24 8.83 2.14 1.99
CA PRO A 24 9.93 2.81 2.67
C PRO A 24 10.34 4.09 1.93
N LEU A 25 10.62 5.19 2.64
CA LEU A 25 10.99 6.46 1.99
C LEU A 25 12.24 6.36 1.11
N ALA A 26 13.14 5.41 1.39
CA ALA A 26 14.32 5.14 0.57
C ALA A 26 13.95 4.71 -0.87
N GLU A 27 12.80 4.04 -1.05
CA GLU A 27 12.28 3.57 -2.34
C GLU A 27 11.48 4.63 -3.09
N VAL A 28 11.12 5.73 -2.41
CA VAL A 28 10.39 6.86 -3.01
C VAL A 28 11.37 7.76 -3.74
N ALA A 29 11.01 8.19 -4.96
CA ALA A 29 11.82 9.11 -5.75
C ALA A 29 12.16 10.38 -4.94
N ALA A 30 13.43 10.81 -4.99
CA ALA A 30 13.96 11.86 -4.12
C ALA A 30 13.17 13.17 -4.19
N SER A 31 12.72 13.58 -5.38
CA SER A 31 11.93 14.79 -5.60
C SER A 31 10.55 14.78 -4.92
N ARG A 32 10.05 13.61 -4.54
CA ARG A 32 8.72 13.42 -3.94
C ARG A 32 8.75 13.34 -2.42
N ARG A 33 9.84 12.83 -1.84
CA ARG A 33 9.97 12.57 -0.39
C ARG A 33 9.52 13.75 0.49
N PRO A 34 9.82 15.03 0.18
CA PRO A 34 9.39 16.16 1.02
C PRO A 34 7.86 16.37 1.04
N ARG A 35 7.12 15.76 0.10
CA ARG A 35 5.68 15.92 -0.07
C ARG A 35 4.89 14.71 0.45
N CYS A 36 5.57 13.65 0.87
CA CYS A 36 4.98 12.42 1.36
C CYS A 36 4.67 12.51 2.85
N VAL A 37 3.56 11.91 3.28
CA VAL A 37 3.31 11.73 4.72
C VAL A 37 4.25 10.64 5.25
N ILE A 38 5.01 10.96 6.30
CA ILE A 38 5.95 10.01 6.91
C ILE A 38 5.23 9.21 7.99
N ILE A 39 5.20 7.89 7.81
CA ILE A 39 4.62 6.90 8.73
C ILE A 39 5.73 5.94 9.14
N GLN A 40 5.86 5.71 10.45
CA GLN A 40 6.83 4.75 10.99
C GLN A 40 6.26 3.32 10.91
N ALA A 41 6.56 2.61 9.82
CA ALA A 41 6.17 1.22 9.65
C ALA A 41 6.97 0.31 10.60
N ARG A 42 6.31 -0.69 11.20
CA ARG A 42 7.01 -1.72 11.99
C ARG A 42 7.44 -2.84 11.06
N LEU A 43 8.71 -3.23 11.17
CA LEU A 43 9.28 -4.40 10.50
C LEU A 43 10.15 -5.12 11.53
N GLY A 44 9.59 -6.17 12.15
CA GLY A 44 10.20 -6.83 13.30
C GLY A 44 10.34 -5.85 14.47
N SER A 45 11.53 -5.77 15.06
CA SER A 45 11.85 -4.82 16.14
C SER A 45 12.13 -3.39 15.66
N ARG A 46 12.25 -3.17 14.35
CA ARG A 46 12.66 -1.88 13.77
C ARG A 46 11.47 -1.04 13.34
N ARG A 47 11.68 0.28 13.36
CA ARG A 47 10.79 1.26 12.72
C ARG A 47 11.45 1.75 11.44
N VAL A 48 10.71 1.71 10.33
CA VAL A 48 11.18 2.13 9.02
C VAL A 48 10.34 3.33 8.56
N PRO A 49 10.94 4.49 8.28
CA PRO A 49 10.23 5.64 7.76
C PRO A 49 9.68 5.28 6.38
N SER A 50 8.36 5.34 6.25
CA SER A 50 7.62 4.86 5.09
C SER A 50 6.49 5.83 4.75
N THR A 51 5.83 5.64 3.60
CA THR A 51 4.70 6.46 3.17
C THR A 51 3.60 5.61 2.54
N ARG A 52 2.45 6.21 2.25
CA ARG A 52 1.28 5.52 1.70
C ARG A 52 1.48 5.23 0.21
N ILE A 53 0.85 4.17 -0.30
CA ILE A 53 0.86 3.86 -1.74
C ILE A 53 0.36 5.07 -2.55
N ALA A 54 -0.67 5.76 -2.07
CA ALA A 54 -1.22 6.95 -2.71
C ALA A 54 -0.16 8.04 -2.96
N ASP A 55 0.71 8.32 -1.99
CA ASP A 55 1.75 9.35 -2.11
C ASP A 55 2.84 8.96 -3.13
N VAL A 56 3.06 7.66 -3.34
CA VAL A 56 4.03 7.16 -4.31
C VAL A 56 3.45 7.16 -5.73
N VAL A 57 2.21 6.70 -5.87
CA VAL A 57 1.53 6.56 -7.17
C VAL A 57 1.09 7.89 -7.74
N ALA A 58 0.76 8.87 -6.89
CA ALA A 58 0.24 10.19 -7.28
C ALA A 58 0.97 10.75 -8.51
N PRO A 59 0.29 11.28 -9.54
CA PRO A 59 0.96 11.88 -10.69
C PRO A 59 1.70 13.16 -10.27
N ALA A 60 2.62 13.68 -11.09
CA ALA A 60 3.33 14.93 -10.76
C ALA A 60 2.36 16.10 -10.52
N ALA A 61 1.31 16.18 -11.35
CA ALA A 61 0.24 17.16 -11.27
C ALA A 61 -0.53 17.16 -9.93
N TRP A 62 -0.46 16.08 -9.14
CA TRP A 62 -1.07 16.02 -7.81
C TRP A 62 -0.50 17.08 -6.85
N TYR A 63 0.76 17.50 -7.08
CA TYR A 63 1.47 18.42 -6.20
C TYR A 63 1.54 19.85 -6.74
N ASP A 64 0.98 20.10 -7.93
CA ASP A 64 0.98 21.42 -8.53
C ASP A 64 -0.12 22.28 -7.87
N ARG A 65 0.24 23.52 -7.53
CA ARG A 65 -0.42 24.37 -6.52
C ARG A 65 -1.75 25.02 -6.93
N GLU A 66 -2.40 24.57 -8.00
CA GLU A 66 -3.70 25.13 -8.37
C GLU A 66 -4.83 24.34 -7.69
N LEU A 67 -5.34 24.99 -6.64
CA LEU A 67 -6.49 24.65 -5.80
C LEU A 67 -7.75 24.39 -6.61
N ALA A 68 -7.84 23.19 -7.14
CA ALA A 68 -9.03 22.36 -7.27
C ALA A 68 -8.56 21.16 -8.08
N THR A 69 -7.91 20.19 -7.43
CA THR A 69 -7.93 18.82 -7.95
C THR A 69 -9.37 18.57 -8.37
N PRO A 70 -9.70 18.34 -9.66
CA PRO A 70 -11.06 18.01 -10.03
C PRO A 70 -11.48 16.89 -9.08
N CYS A 71 -12.64 16.97 -8.43
CA CYS A 71 -13.04 16.01 -7.38
C CYS A 71 -12.78 14.53 -7.78
N GLY A 72 -12.76 14.25 -9.09
CA GLY A 72 -12.27 13.03 -9.71
C GLY A 72 -10.84 12.62 -9.36
N LEU A 73 -9.80 13.44 -9.52
CA LEU A 73 -8.39 12.97 -9.39
C LEU A 73 -8.06 12.47 -7.97
N ALA A 74 -8.56 13.13 -6.92
CA ALA A 74 -8.39 12.64 -5.54
C ALA A 74 -9.11 11.30 -5.31
N ALA A 75 -10.34 11.18 -5.80
CA ALA A 75 -11.11 9.95 -5.70
C ALA A 75 -10.48 8.80 -6.52
N SER A 76 -10.07 9.07 -7.76
CA SER A 76 -9.39 8.13 -8.65
C SER A 76 -8.05 7.71 -8.07
N LEU A 77 -7.24 8.63 -7.54
CA LEU A 77 -5.97 8.29 -6.90
C LEU A 77 -6.19 7.38 -5.70
N ASN A 78 -7.17 7.69 -4.85
CA ASN A 78 -7.51 6.85 -3.72
C ASN A 78 -7.98 5.45 -4.17
N LEU A 79 -8.77 5.36 -5.25
CA LEU A 79 -9.23 4.09 -5.80
C LEU A 79 -8.05 3.25 -6.31
N VAL A 80 -7.17 3.85 -7.13
CA VAL A 80 -5.96 3.20 -7.66
C VAL A 80 -5.07 2.74 -6.51
N ALA A 81 -4.79 3.60 -5.54
CA ALA A 81 -3.97 3.27 -4.39
C ALA A 81 -4.56 2.11 -3.58
N ARG A 82 -5.85 2.15 -3.24
CA ARG A 82 -6.52 1.07 -2.47
C ARG A 82 -6.58 -0.24 -3.24
N ARG A 83 -6.66 -0.20 -4.57
CA ARG A 83 -6.60 -1.39 -5.42
C ARG A 83 -5.20 -2.01 -5.40
N ILE A 84 -4.15 -1.20 -5.56
CA ILE A 84 -2.75 -1.63 -5.47
C ILE A 84 -2.45 -2.18 -4.07
N GLU A 85 -2.87 -1.48 -3.01
CA GLU A 85 -2.74 -1.95 -1.62
C GLU A 85 -3.40 -3.31 -1.42
N ALA A 86 -4.60 -3.52 -1.96
CA ALA A 86 -5.31 -4.79 -1.81
C ALA A 86 -4.56 -5.95 -2.48
N LEU A 87 -3.96 -5.70 -3.66
CA LEU A 87 -3.14 -6.70 -4.36
C LEU A 87 -1.88 -7.05 -3.57
N ILE A 88 -1.18 -6.03 -3.04
CA ILE A 88 0.02 -6.20 -2.22
C ILE A 88 -0.32 -6.96 -0.93
N ILE A 89 -1.36 -6.53 -0.21
CA ILE A 89 -1.77 -7.13 1.06
C ILE A 89 -2.18 -8.58 0.85
N ARG A 90 -2.99 -8.88 -0.15
CA ARG A 90 -3.44 -10.25 -0.43
C ARG A 90 -2.28 -11.19 -0.79
N THR A 91 -1.20 -10.66 -1.37
CA THR A 91 0.00 -11.45 -1.67
C THR A 91 0.69 -11.92 -0.39
N ALA A 92 0.71 -11.11 0.68
CA ALA A 92 1.31 -11.46 1.96
C ALA A 92 0.33 -12.09 2.98
N PHE A 93 -0.96 -11.77 2.86
CA PHE A 93 -2.04 -12.18 3.76
C PHE A 93 -3.23 -12.68 2.92
N PRO A 94 -3.23 -13.96 2.51
CA PRO A 94 -4.26 -14.52 1.62
C PRO A 94 -5.69 -14.43 2.17
N GLU A 95 -5.86 -14.30 3.49
CA GLU A 95 -7.15 -14.08 4.13
C GLU A 95 -7.79 -12.73 3.76
N MET A 96 -7.01 -11.76 3.24
CA MET A 96 -7.53 -10.49 2.75
C MET A 96 -8.05 -10.64 1.32
N THR A 97 -9.33 -10.97 1.18
CA THR A 97 -9.97 -11.24 -0.11
C THR A 97 -10.67 -10.04 -0.74
N ALA A 98 -10.78 -8.91 -0.03
CA ALA A 98 -11.48 -7.74 -0.54
C ALA A 98 -10.79 -7.13 -1.77
N ARG A 99 -11.59 -6.62 -2.70
CA ARG A 99 -11.08 -6.01 -3.94
C ARG A 99 -10.30 -4.72 -3.68
N LEU A 100 -10.73 -3.96 -2.68
CA LEU A 100 -10.12 -2.72 -2.19
C LEU A 100 -9.82 -2.90 -0.71
N THR A 101 -8.67 -2.43 -0.24
CA THR A 101 -8.27 -2.58 1.17
C THR A 101 -9.29 -1.90 2.07
N PRO A 102 -10.04 -2.64 2.91
CA PRO A 102 -10.95 -2.03 3.86
C PRO A 102 -10.15 -1.40 5.01
N PRO A 103 -10.70 -0.38 5.69
CA PRO A 103 -10.01 0.26 6.80
C PRO A 103 -9.75 -0.70 7.97
N MET A 104 -10.63 -1.67 8.17
CA MET A 104 -10.55 -2.72 9.18
C MET A 104 -11.16 -4.00 8.64
N VAL A 105 -10.63 -5.15 9.05
CA VAL A 105 -11.12 -6.48 8.66
C VAL A 105 -11.45 -7.25 9.93
N ALA A 106 -12.68 -7.77 10.01
CA ALA A 106 -13.04 -8.76 11.02
C ALA A 106 -12.64 -10.15 10.50
N LEU A 107 -12.00 -10.96 11.36
CA LEU A 107 -11.61 -12.34 11.03
C LEU A 107 -12.24 -13.32 12.02
N ASP A 108 -12.60 -14.52 11.56
CA ASP A 108 -13.15 -15.56 12.43
C ASP A 108 -12.06 -16.28 13.26
N PHE A 109 -10.80 -15.90 13.06
CA PHE A 109 -9.64 -16.44 13.76
C PHE A 109 -8.76 -15.32 14.30
N ALA A 110 -7.84 -15.68 15.20
CA ALA A 110 -7.07 -14.73 15.99
C ALA A 110 -5.57 -14.74 15.61
N PRO A 111 -5.18 -14.38 14.38
CA PRO A 111 -3.79 -14.45 14.00
C PRO A 111 -2.94 -13.41 14.76
N LYS A 112 -1.64 -13.68 14.85
CA LYS A 112 -0.69 -12.76 15.49
C LYS A 112 -0.41 -11.54 14.60
N ASP A 113 0.09 -10.47 15.18
CA ASP A 113 0.65 -9.38 14.40
C ASP A 113 1.81 -9.90 13.53
N ALA A 114 1.91 -9.39 12.31
CA ALA A 114 2.94 -9.81 11.37
C ALA A 114 3.31 -8.65 10.44
N SER A 115 4.56 -8.62 10.02
CA SER A 115 5.09 -7.65 9.07
C SER A 115 6.06 -8.34 8.12
N TYR A 116 5.93 -8.07 6.83
CA TYR A 116 6.78 -8.61 5.79
C TYR A 116 7.32 -7.49 4.92
N ARG A 117 8.49 -7.74 4.34
CA ARG A 117 8.99 -6.96 3.21
C ARG A 117 8.78 -7.75 1.93
N LEU A 118 8.33 -7.06 0.90
CA LEU A 118 7.99 -7.62 -0.41
C LEU A 118 8.60 -6.75 -1.50
N ALA A 119 9.22 -7.38 -2.49
CA ALA A 119 9.68 -6.70 -3.69
C ALA A 119 8.54 -6.62 -4.73
N MET A 120 8.45 -5.49 -5.44
CA MET A 120 7.47 -5.26 -6.49
C MET A 120 8.01 -4.31 -7.58
N ALA A 121 7.27 -4.18 -8.67
CA ALA A 121 7.54 -3.21 -9.72
C ALA A 121 7.55 -1.77 -9.18
N ASP A 122 8.34 -0.89 -9.79
CA ASP A 122 8.34 0.54 -9.43
C ASP A 122 6.99 1.19 -9.80
N ILE A 123 6.38 1.86 -8.82
CA ILE A 123 5.10 2.57 -8.96
C ILE A 123 5.21 4.08 -8.70
N ASN A 124 6.42 4.64 -8.61
CA ASN A 124 6.60 6.08 -8.50
C ASN A 124 5.94 6.78 -9.70
N ALA A 125 5.02 7.72 -9.41
CA ALA A 125 4.25 8.46 -10.42
C ALA A 125 3.42 7.59 -11.39
N ALA A 126 3.08 6.35 -11.01
CA ALA A 126 2.44 5.39 -11.91
C ALA A 126 0.90 5.54 -12.02
N PHE A 127 0.31 6.64 -11.54
CA PHE A 127 -1.14 6.84 -11.58
C PHE A 127 -1.71 6.67 -12.99
N ASP A 128 -1.17 7.39 -13.97
CA ASP A 128 -1.70 7.39 -15.35
C ASP A 128 -1.60 6.01 -16.00
N ARG A 129 -0.60 5.21 -15.61
CA ARG A 129 -0.44 3.82 -16.06
C ARG A 129 -1.58 2.92 -15.60
N PHE A 130 -2.09 3.14 -14.38
CA PHE A 130 -3.07 2.24 -13.76
C PHE A 130 -4.50 2.76 -13.79
N ALA A 131 -4.71 4.08 -13.85
CA ALA A 131 -6.03 4.69 -13.75
C ALA A 131 -7.00 4.20 -14.83
N ALA A 132 -6.54 4.09 -16.09
CA ALA A 132 -7.37 3.65 -17.20
C ALA A 132 -7.74 2.16 -17.18
N GLY A 133 -6.91 1.33 -16.53
CA GLY A 133 -7.04 -0.14 -16.53
C GLY A 133 -7.30 -0.73 -15.15
N ILE A 134 -7.75 0.08 -14.19
CA ILE A 134 -7.80 -0.30 -12.77
C ILE A 134 -8.61 -1.58 -12.51
N ASP A 135 -9.68 -1.79 -13.29
CA ASP A 135 -10.55 -2.94 -13.11
C ASP A 135 -9.89 -4.27 -13.49
N GLY A 136 -8.98 -4.23 -14.46
CA GLY A 136 -8.19 -5.36 -14.94
C GLY A 136 -6.85 -5.54 -14.21
N LEU A 137 -6.48 -4.64 -13.29
CA LEU A 137 -5.20 -4.69 -12.59
C LEU A 137 -5.07 -5.96 -11.74
N MET A 138 -3.99 -6.70 -11.95
CA MET A 138 -3.65 -7.96 -11.28
C MET A 138 -2.32 -7.84 -10.51
N ALA A 139 -2.05 -8.82 -9.66
CA ALA A 139 -0.80 -8.91 -8.91
C ALA A 139 0.44 -8.99 -9.84
N ALA A 140 0.31 -9.72 -10.95
CA ALA A 140 1.38 -9.86 -11.95
C ALA A 140 1.80 -8.52 -12.58
N ASP A 141 0.87 -7.56 -12.76
CA ASP A 141 1.18 -6.24 -13.31
C ASP A 141 2.09 -5.40 -12.39
N LEU A 142 2.10 -5.78 -11.11
CA LEU A 142 2.96 -5.22 -10.06
C LEU A 142 4.21 -6.07 -9.81
N ALA A 143 4.48 -7.08 -10.65
CA ALA A 143 5.53 -8.07 -10.47
C ALA A 143 5.45 -8.81 -9.12
N LEU A 144 4.22 -8.98 -8.59
CA LEU A 144 3.95 -9.74 -7.39
C LEU A 144 3.68 -11.20 -7.78
N TYR A 145 4.63 -12.09 -7.51
CA TYR A 145 4.52 -13.52 -7.80
C TYR A 145 4.19 -14.32 -6.54
N GLN A 146 3.43 -15.41 -6.70
CA GLN A 146 3.25 -16.38 -5.61
C GLN A 146 4.62 -16.99 -5.26
N GLY A 147 5.06 -16.80 -4.02
CA GLY A 147 6.40 -17.20 -3.57
C GLY A 147 7.46 -16.09 -3.64
N CYS A 148 7.09 -14.82 -3.87
CA CYS A 148 7.99 -13.70 -3.59
C CYS A 148 8.66 -13.90 -2.23
N ASP A 149 9.97 -13.62 -2.15
CA ASP A 149 10.77 -13.66 -0.92
C ASP A 149 10.12 -12.83 0.19
N LEU A 150 9.19 -13.44 0.93
CA LEU A 150 8.59 -12.89 2.12
C LEU A 150 9.67 -12.94 3.17
N ARG A 151 10.44 -11.87 3.25
CA ARG A 151 11.42 -11.71 4.32
C ARG A 151 10.63 -11.32 5.57
N ALA A 152 10.27 -12.35 6.32
CA ALA A 152 9.82 -12.20 7.70
C ALA A 152 10.90 -11.47 8.49
N ALA A 153 10.46 -10.56 9.34
CA ALA A 153 11.34 -9.75 10.18
C ALA A 153 11.45 -10.32 11.59
#